data_AF-A0AB33T482-F1
#
_entry.id   AF-A0AB33T482-F1
#
_cell.length_a   1.000
_cell.length_b   1.000
_cell.length_c   1.000
_cell.angle_alpha   90.00
_cell.angle_beta   90.00
_cell.angle_gamma   90.00
#
_symmetry.space_group_name_H-M   'P 1'
#
loop_
_entity.id
_entity.type
_entity.pdbx_description
1 polymer ?
#
loop_
_entity_poly.entity_id
_entity_poly.type
_entity_poly.pdbx_seq_one_letter_code
_entity_poly.pdbx_strand_id
1 'polypeptide(L)'
;MIRVDLDALESSVGAEYATLLSERLPGDPFCIANWFDGSGSADVAGSPQFPREQWVSVPRLRTTVLLIVRRAIELVRERPDGPESDALFQQAGLLYIYGGKVRTA
;
A
#
# COMPACT_ATOMS: atom_id res chain seq x y z
N MET A 1 13.09 -6.70 23.39
CA MET A 1 12.14 -6.96 22.28
C MET A 1 11.72 -5.60 21.75
N ILE A 2 12.18 -5.20 20.56
CA ILE A 2 11.85 -3.89 19.97
C ILE A 2 10.34 -3.90 19.69
N ARG A 3 9.57 -3.15 20.47
CA ARG A 3 8.14 -2.96 20.24
C ARG A 3 8.03 -1.94 19.12
N VAL A 4 8.07 -2.41 17.87
CA VAL A 4 7.72 -1.58 16.72
C VAL A 4 6.25 -1.22 16.88
N ASP A 5 5.95 0.06 16.96
CA ASP A 5 4.59 0.55 16.94
C ASP A 5 4.03 0.34 15.54
N LEU A 6 2.99 -0.50 15.44
CA LEU A 6 2.43 -0.91 14.15
C LEU A 6 1.82 0.28 13.42
N ASP A 7 1.14 1.17 14.14
CA ASP A 7 0.46 2.31 13.56
C ASP A 7 1.49 3.29 12.96
N ALA A 8 2.58 3.52 13.68
CA ALA A 8 3.70 4.32 13.19
C ALA A 8 4.38 3.66 11.97
N LEU A 9 4.53 2.33 11.97
CA LEU A 9 5.10 1.61 10.83
C LEU A 9 4.18 1.66 9.60
N GLU A 10 2.88 1.48 9.78
CA GLU A 10 1.88 1.60 8.71
C GLU A 10 1.89 3.00 8.10
N SER A 11 1.91 4.04 8.94
CA SER A 11 1.97 5.42 8.47
C SER A 11 3.26 5.70 7.69
N SER A 12 4.42 5.29 8.21
CA SER A 12 5.71 5.51 7.56
C SER A 12 5.84 4.76 6.24
N VAL A 13 5.53 3.47 6.21
CA VAL A 13 5.62 2.65 4.98
C VAL A 13 4.55 3.07 3.97
N GLY A 14 3.38 3.50 4.44
CA GLY A 14 2.33 4.05 3.59
C GLY A 14 2.76 5.31 2.86
N ALA A 15 3.44 6.23 3.55
CA ALA A 15 4.01 7.42 2.92
C ALA A 15 5.09 7.07 1.88
N GLU A 16 6.01 6.16 2.21
CA GLU A 16 7.04 5.69 1.29
C GLU A 16 6.44 5.07 0.02
N TYR A 17 5.42 4.23 0.19
CA TYR A 17 4.74 3.57 -0.93
C TYR A 17 3.94 4.56 -1.77
N ALA A 18 3.24 5.53 -1.15
CA ALA A 18 2.52 6.58 -1.87
C ALA A 18 3.48 7.42 -2.72
N THR A 19 4.67 7.76 -2.21
CA THR A 19 5.72 8.42 -3.00
C THR A 19 6.14 7.57 -4.18
N LEU A 20 6.47 6.28 -3.97
CA LEU A 20 6.85 5.37 -5.07
C LEU A 20 5.74 5.25 -6.13
N LEU A 21 4.48 5.22 -5.71
CA LEU A 21 3.33 5.12 -6.61
C LEU A 21 3.22 6.38 -7.50
N SER A 22 3.44 7.56 -6.93
CA SER A 22 3.45 8.82 -7.69
C SER A 22 4.61 8.92 -8.69
N GLU A 23 5.78 8.33 -8.36
CA GLU A 23 6.94 8.23 -9.25
C GLU A 23 6.66 7.28 -10.43
N ARG A 24 6.01 6.14 -10.17
CA ARG A 24 5.80 5.07 -11.17
C ARG A 24 4.55 5.23 -12.02
N LEU A 25 3.49 5.82 -11.47
CA LEU A 25 2.19 5.97 -12.12
C LEU A 25 1.74 7.43 -12.03
N PRO A 26 2.43 8.36 -12.70
CA PRO A 26 2.04 9.77 -12.71
C PRO A 26 0.66 9.92 -13.35
N GLY A 27 -0.31 10.43 -12.58
CA GLY A 27 -1.68 10.65 -13.06
C GLY A 27 -2.61 9.44 -12.97
N ASP A 28 -2.25 8.40 -12.19
CA ASP A 28 -3.16 7.27 -11.93
C ASP A 28 -4.47 7.74 -11.27
N PRO A 29 -5.64 7.49 -11.88
CA PRO A 29 -6.94 7.77 -11.25
C PRO A 29 -7.17 6.98 -9.96
N PHE A 30 -6.39 5.92 -9.71
CA PHE A 30 -6.38 5.14 -8.46
C PHE A 30 -5.22 5.50 -7.53
N CYS A 31 -4.56 6.65 -7.73
CA CYS A 31 -3.44 7.08 -6.91
C CYS A 31 -3.81 7.06 -5.43
N ILE A 32 -3.27 6.08 -4.69
CA ILE A 32 -3.58 5.82 -3.28
C ILE A 32 -3.20 7.03 -2.40
N ALA A 33 -2.32 7.92 -2.87
CA ALA A 33 -2.09 9.22 -2.23
C ALA A 33 -3.40 10.00 -1.99
N ASN A 34 -4.35 9.93 -2.93
CA ASN A 34 -5.67 10.55 -2.83
C ASN A 34 -6.59 9.85 -1.80
N TRP A 35 -6.29 8.60 -1.43
CA TRP A 35 -7.01 7.92 -0.34
C TRP A 35 -6.54 8.38 1.04
N PHE A 36 -5.29 8.85 1.16
CA PHE A 36 -4.72 9.33 2.41
C PHE A 36 -5.01 10.81 2.69
N ASP A 37 -5.22 11.62 1.65
CA ASP A 37 -5.61 13.04 1.80
C ASP A 37 -7.13 13.27 1.79
N GLY A 38 -7.92 12.20 1.59
CA GLY A 38 -9.39 12.24 1.56
C GLY A 38 -10.00 12.80 0.27
N SER A 39 -9.20 13.07 -0.76
CA SER A 39 -9.66 13.61 -2.06
C SER A 39 -10.09 12.51 -3.05
N GLY A 40 -9.85 11.24 -2.74
CA GLY A 40 -10.22 10.06 -3.51
C GLY A 40 -11.74 9.86 -3.55
N SER A 41 -12.40 10.62 -4.43
CA SER A 41 -13.84 10.59 -4.68
C SER A 41 -14.27 9.24 -5.28
N ALA A 42 -14.57 8.27 -4.42
CA ALA A 42 -15.49 7.17 -4.75
C ALA A 42 -16.97 7.59 -4.65
N ASP A 43 -17.26 8.81 -4.19
CA ASP A 43 -18.61 9.36 -4.06
C ASP A 43 -19.06 10.08 -5.35
N VAL A 44 -18.93 9.41 -6.50
CA VAL A 44 -19.61 9.86 -7.72
C VAL A 44 -21.09 9.51 -7.56
N ALA A 45 -21.93 10.53 -7.41
CA ALA A 45 -23.38 10.36 -7.26
C ALA A 45 -23.95 9.49 -8.40
N GLY A 46 -24.47 8.31 -8.07
CA GLY A 46 -25.10 7.37 -9.02
C GLY A 46 -24.26 6.15 -9.40
N SER A 47 -23.03 6.00 -8.92
CA SER A 47 -22.26 4.76 -9.12
C SER A 47 -22.80 3.63 -8.23
N PRO A 48 -22.85 2.36 -8.73
CA PRO A 48 -23.16 1.21 -7.89
C PRO A 48 -22.18 1.14 -6.72
N GLN A 49 -22.69 1.34 -5.50
CA GLN A 49 -21.89 1.16 -4.30
C GLN A 49 -21.87 -0.32 -3.95
N PHE A 50 -20.79 -1.00 -4.34
CA PHE A 50 -20.48 -2.30 -3.77
C PHE A 50 -20.18 -2.12 -2.27
N PRO A 51 -20.58 -3.05 -1.39
CA PRO A 51 -20.21 -3.00 0.01
C PRO A 51 -18.69 -2.83 0.13
N ARG A 52 -18.26 -1.83 0.91
CA ARG A 52 -16.83 -1.59 1.14
C ARG A 52 -16.25 -2.85 1.79
N GLU A 53 -15.22 -3.42 1.19
CA GLU A 53 -14.52 -4.55 1.80
C GLU A 53 -13.97 -4.13 3.17
N GLN A 54 -14.28 -4.92 4.20
CA GLN A 54 -13.76 -4.67 5.54
C GLN A 54 -12.57 -5.60 5.81
N TRP A 55 -11.48 -5.01 6.28
CA TRP A 55 -10.23 -5.70 6.55
C TRP A 55 -9.72 -5.37 7.95
N VAL A 56 -9.21 -6.38 8.65
CA VAL A 56 -8.53 -6.20 9.95
C VAL A 56 -7.07 -6.59 9.83
N SER A 57 -6.16 -5.76 10.36
CA SER A 57 -4.73 -6.07 10.42
C SER A 57 -4.43 -7.06 11.54
N VAL A 58 -3.74 -8.15 11.23
CA VAL A 58 -3.19 -9.09 12.21
C VAL A 58 -1.79 -8.59 12.61
N PRO A 59 -1.58 -8.06 13.83
CA PRO A 59 -0.45 -7.15 14.08
C PRO A 59 0.93 -7.72 13.74
N ARG A 60 1.19 -8.97 14.12
CA ARG A 60 2.48 -9.64 13.83
C ARG A 60 2.70 -9.86 12.35
N LEU A 61 1.68 -10.36 11.63
CA LEU A 61 1.79 -10.61 10.19
C LEU A 61 1.92 -9.29 9.43
N ARG A 62 1.16 -8.28 9.84
CA ARG A 62 1.18 -6.96 9.24
C ARG A 62 2.54 -6.29 9.41
N THR A 63 3.12 -6.34 10.61
CA THR A 63 4.48 -5.83 10.86
C THR A 63 5.50 -6.46 9.92
N THR A 64 5.51 -7.80 9.82
CA THR A 64 6.44 -8.52 8.93
C THR A 64 6.25 -8.11 7.47
N VAL A 65 5.00 -8.03 7.01
CA VAL A 65 4.67 -7.62 5.64
C VAL A 65 5.16 -6.20 5.36
N LEU A 66 4.96 -5.25 6.27
CA LEU A 66 5.40 -3.86 6.07
C LEU A 66 6.92 -3.73 5.98
N LEU A 67 7.66 -4.54 6.75
CA LEU A 67 9.12 -4.60 6.62
C LEU A 67 9.56 -5.16 5.27
N ILE A 68 8.85 -6.16 4.74
CA ILE A 68 9.08 -6.71 3.40
C ILE A 68 8.75 -5.66 2.33
N VAL A 69 7.64 -4.96 2.47
CA VAL A 69 7.24 -3.88 1.54
C VAL A 69 8.29 -2.78 1.50
N ARG A 70 8.78 -2.32 2.66
CA ARG A 70 9.86 -1.32 2.72
C ARG A 70 11.10 -1.82 1.97
N ARG A 71 11.51 -3.07 2.19
CA ARG A 71 12.67 -3.63 1.48
C ARG A 71 12.43 -3.73 -0.03
N ALA A 72 11.21 -4.06 -0.46
CA ALA A 72 10.86 -4.07 -1.88
C ALA A 72 10.92 -2.66 -2.49
N ILE A 73 10.44 -1.63 -1.78
CA ILE A 73 10.55 -0.22 -2.20
C ILE A 73 12.02 0.18 -2.39
N GLU A 74 12.89 -0.18 -1.43
CA GLU A 74 14.34 0.07 -1.54
C GLU A 74 14.92 -0.59 -2.78
N LEU A 75 14.62 -1.87 -3.03
CA LEU A 75 15.12 -2.61 -4.19
C LEU A 75 14.64 -2.03 -5.52
N VAL A 76 13.37 -1.62 -5.59
CA VAL A 76 12.80 -0.94 -6.78
C VAL A 76 13.55 0.36 -7.06
N ARG A 77 13.95 1.11 -6.03
CA ARG A 77 14.73 2.35 -6.18
C ARG A 77 16.20 2.10 -6.52
N GLU A 78 16.81 1.05 -5.97
CA GLU A 78 18.18 0.66 -6.29
C GLU A 78 18.32 0.22 -7.76
N ARG A 79 17.27 -0.38 -8.33
CA ARG A 79 17.23 -0.89 -9.70
C ARG A 79 15.89 -0.54 -10.36
N PRO A 80 15.71 0.72 -10.81
CA PRO A 80 14.43 1.19 -11.31
C PRO A 80 14.02 0.55 -12.64
N ASP A 81 14.98 0.16 -13.46
CA ASP A 81 14.74 -0.30 -14.82
C ASP A 81 14.75 -1.82 -14.93
N GLY A 82 13.74 -2.38 -15.60
CA GLY A 82 13.68 -3.79 -15.98
C GLY A 82 12.48 -4.55 -15.42
N PRO A 83 12.18 -5.74 -15.98
CA PRO A 83 10.97 -6.51 -15.66
C PRO A 83 10.91 -6.97 -14.20
N GLU A 84 12.07 -7.16 -13.55
CA GLU A 84 12.15 -7.50 -12.13
C GLU A 84 11.66 -6.36 -11.23
N SER A 85 11.96 -5.11 -11.60
CA SER A 85 11.56 -3.92 -10.85
C SER A 85 10.05 -3.73 -10.90
N ASP A 86 9.44 -3.92 -12.08
CA ASP A 86 7.99 -3.83 -12.26
C ASP A 86 7.25 -4.93 -11.49
N ALA A 87 7.76 -6.16 -11.53
CA ALA A 87 7.21 -7.27 -10.75
C ALA A 87 7.30 -7.00 -9.24
N LEU A 88 8.43 -6.48 -8.76
CA LEU A 88 8.60 -6.12 -7.34
C LEU A 88 7.67 -4.98 -6.93
N PHE A 89 7.49 -3.96 -7.79
CA PHE A 89 6.55 -2.87 -7.55
C PHE A 89 5.11 -3.38 -7.41
N GLN A 90 4.66 -4.27 -8.30
CA GLN A 90 3.33 -4.87 -8.23
C GLN A 90 3.16 -5.75 -6.99
N GLN A 91 4.15 -6.57 -6.66
CA GLN A 91 4.14 -7.41 -5.44
C GLN A 91 4.10 -6.56 -4.16
N ALA A 92 4.87 -5.46 -4.11
CA ALA A 92 4.85 -4.52 -2.99
C ALA A 92 3.46 -3.92 -2.80
N GLY A 93 2.76 -3.57 -3.90
CA GLY A 93 1.38 -3.09 -3.85
C GLY A 93 0.40 -4.12 -3.28
N LEU A 94 0.43 -5.35 -3.78
CA LEU A 94 -0.43 -6.43 -3.27
C LEU A 94 -0.18 -6.71 -1.79
N LEU A 95 1.09 -6.77 -1.38
CA LEU A 95 1.48 -6.97 0.01
C LEU A 95 1.06 -5.79 0.90
N TYR A 96 1.24 -4.55 0.42
CA TYR A 96 0.83 -3.37 1.17
C TYR A 96 -0.69 -3.31 1.37
N ILE A 97 -1.47 -3.63 0.34
CA ILE A 97 -2.94 -3.59 0.40
C ILE A 97 -3.49 -4.74 1.25
N TYR A 98 -3.09 -5.98 0.98
CA TYR A 98 -3.73 -7.19 1.52
C TYR A 98 -2.89 -7.95 2.55
N GLY A 99 -1.56 -7.83 2.50
CA GLY A 99 -0.66 -8.64 3.31
C GLY A 99 -0.84 -8.37 4.81
N GLY A 100 -0.96 -9.46 5.58
CA GLY A 100 -1.14 -9.41 7.02
C GLY A 100 -2.52 -8.92 7.46
N LYS A 101 -3.50 -8.89 6.55
CA LYS A 101 -4.90 -8.55 6.84
C LYS A 101 -5.81 -9.75 6.60
N VAL A 102 -6.95 -9.74 7.29
CA VAL A 102 -8.03 -10.72 7.11
C VAL A 102 -9.32 -9.98 6.77
N ARG A 103 -10.05 -10.46 5.78
CA ARG A 103 -11.36 -9.93 5.38
C ARG A 103 -12.40 -10.27 6.45
N THR A 104 -13.16 -9.29 6.92
CA THR A 104 -14.11 -9.47 8.04
C THR A 104 -15.58 -9.45 7.62
N ALA A 105 -15.92 -8.92 6.43
CA ALA A 105 -17.24 -9.04 5.78
C ALA A 105 -17.19 -8.52 4.35
#